data_AF-A0A4Y3R8C5-F1
#
_entry.id   AF-A0A4Y3R8C5-F1
#
_cell.length_a   1.000
_cell.length_b   1.000
_cell.length_c   1.000
_cell.angle_alpha   90.00
_cell.angle_beta   90.00
_cell.angle_gamma   90.00
#
_symmetry.space_group_name_H-M   'P 1'
#
loop_
_entity.id
_entity.type
_entity.pdbx_description
1 polymer ?
#
loop_
_entity_poly.entity_id
_entity_poly.type
_entity_poly.pdbx_seq_one_letter_code
_entity_poly.pdbx_strand_id
1 'polypeptide(L)'
;MPRAEFREFSSYYGRPVLKRPTWQATDIAGYLWLGGLAGASSLAGAGAHATGRRQTARVLKSGAAGAISLSLAALVHDLGRPARFLNMLRVVKPTSPMNLGSWLLAGYAPLTFAAAASELSGRLARAGAAATASAAVLGPAVTTYTAVLLADTAVPSWHEGYRELPFVFAGSAATAAAGLGLLAAPCAVSGPMRRLAGAGAALEAVALRRMKRRMGLVAEPYERGSAGRLMRTAQTLGLGGAALALTAGRRSRAAAAVSGVALLTGSALLRFGVFHAGVASAEDPRYTVLPQRERMAARGDGTSGRSPAAGPGGAGGPGGGTGRRGAD
;
A
#
# COMPACT_ATOMS: atom_id res chain seq x y z
N MET A 1 -11.00 1.40 53.96
CA MET A 1 -9.81 1.53 53.09
C MET A 1 -10.09 2.59 52.04
N PRO A 2 -9.21 3.57 51.83
CA PRO A 2 -9.37 4.52 50.75
C PRO A 2 -9.25 3.75 49.42
N ARG A 3 -10.27 3.85 48.56
CA ARG A 3 -10.21 3.34 47.18
C ARG A 3 -9.11 4.14 46.48
N ALA A 4 -8.06 3.46 46.02
CA ALA A 4 -7.13 4.08 45.10
C ALA A 4 -7.91 4.55 43.86
N GLU A 5 -7.95 5.85 43.63
CA GLU A 5 -8.35 6.39 42.33
C GLU A 5 -7.29 5.91 41.32
N PHE A 6 -7.60 4.82 40.64
CA PHE A 6 -6.87 4.46 39.43
C PHE A 6 -7.08 5.61 38.45
N ARG A 7 -6.10 6.53 38.35
CA ARG A 7 -6.04 7.47 37.23
C ARG A 7 -6.27 6.65 35.97
N GLU A 8 -7.23 7.07 35.15
CA GLU A 8 -7.48 6.39 33.88
C GLU A 8 -6.20 6.46 33.03
N PHE A 9 -5.41 5.39 33.05
CA PHE A 9 -4.17 5.31 32.28
C PHE A 9 -4.56 5.20 30.81
N SER A 10 -4.47 6.32 30.08
CA SER A 10 -4.76 6.37 28.64
C SER A 10 -3.76 5.58 27.80
N SER A 11 -2.58 5.26 28.34
CA SER A 11 -1.52 4.46 27.70
C SER A 11 -0.55 3.87 28.73
N TYR A 12 0.28 2.89 28.33
CA TYR A 12 1.34 2.33 29.17
C TYR A 12 2.48 3.34 29.35
N TYR A 13 2.36 4.18 30.39
CA TYR A 13 3.31 5.25 30.74
C TYR A 13 3.64 6.22 29.58
N GLY A 14 2.73 6.41 28.62
CA GLY A 14 3.00 7.25 27.44
C GLY A 14 4.06 6.69 26.49
N ARG A 15 4.50 5.43 26.66
CA ARG A 15 5.52 4.81 25.81
C ARG A 15 4.93 4.08 24.62
N PRO A 16 5.58 4.11 23.44
CA PRO A 16 5.13 3.35 22.28
C PRO A 16 5.08 1.85 22.59
N VAL A 17 3.96 1.21 22.22
CA VAL A 17 3.79 -0.26 22.33
C VAL A 17 4.54 -0.97 21.20
N LEU A 18 4.62 -0.33 20.03
CA LEU A 18 5.31 -0.84 18.85
C LEU A 18 6.74 -0.27 18.78
N LYS A 19 7.67 -1.07 18.27
CA LYS A 19 8.96 -0.53 17.83
C LYS A 19 8.73 0.34 16.61
N ARG A 20 9.41 1.50 16.56
CA ARG A 20 9.43 2.36 15.38
C ARG A 20 9.89 1.53 14.17
N PRO A 21 9.22 1.63 13.01
CA PRO A 21 9.70 1.03 11.77
C PRO A 21 11.12 1.51 11.46
N THR A 22 12.03 0.57 11.21
CA THR A 22 13.45 0.86 10.92
C THR A 22 13.70 1.22 9.45
N TRP A 23 12.67 1.13 8.62
CA TRP A 23 12.73 1.43 7.19
C TRP A 23 13.10 2.89 6.93
N GLN A 24 13.97 3.10 5.96
CA GLN A 24 14.25 4.46 5.46
C GLN A 24 13.13 4.89 4.52
N ALA A 25 12.70 6.14 4.65
CA ALA A 25 11.61 6.69 3.83
C ALA A 25 11.97 6.66 2.34
N THR A 26 13.22 6.98 1.98
CA THR A 26 13.69 6.97 0.59
C THR A 26 13.61 5.58 -0.04
N ASP A 27 13.96 4.55 0.73
CA ASP A 27 14.09 3.20 0.22
C ASP A 27 12.72 2.56 0.08
N ILE A 28 11.95 2.52 1.16
CA ILE A 28 10.63 1.90 1.12
C ILE A 28 9.65 2.76 0.35
N ALA A 29 9.46 4.04 0.66
CA ALA A 29 8.46 4.83 -0.09
C ALA A 29 8.83 4.96 -1.59
N GLY A 30 10.13 5.01 -1.90
CA GLY A 30 10.65 4.92 -3.28
C GLY A 30 10.29 3.58 -3.92
N TYR A 31 10.59 2.46 -3.26
CA TYR A 31 10.21 1.11 -3.70
C TYR A 31 8.71 0.98 -3.97
N LEU A 32 7.85 1.47 -3.06
CA LEU A 32 6.40 1.46 -3.21
C LEU A 32 6.00 2.21 -4.49
N TRP A 33 6.46 3.46 -4.63
CA TRP A 33 6.11 4.33 -5.75
C TRP A 33 6.58 3.78 -7.09
N LEU A 34 7.86 3.40 -7.17
CA LEU A 34 8.48 2.90 -8.39
C LEU A 34 7.90 1.55 -8.81
N GLY A 35 7.59 0.65 -7.86
CA GLY A 35 6.88 -0.60 -8.14
C GLY A 35 5.47 -0.34 -8.68
N GLY A 36 4.76 0.63 -8.08
CA GLY A 36 3.46 1.10 -8.56
C GLY A 36 3.52 1.62 -10.01
N LEU A 37 4.42 2.56 -10.27
CA LEU A 37 4.66 3.15 -11.58
C LEU A 37 5.02 2.07 -12.61
N ALA A 38 5.88 1.10 -12.25
CA ALA A 38 6.26 0.02 -13.13
C ALA A 38 5.03 -0.81 -13.55
N GLY A 39 4.29 -1.36 -12.58
CA GLY A 39 3.16 -2.25 -12.85
C GLY A 39 2.07 -1.58 -13.70
N ALA A 40 1.70 -0.33 -13.36
CA ALA A 40 0.70 0.42 -14.11
C ALA A 40 1.20 0.82 -15.51
N SER A 41 2.49 1.13 -15.66
CA SER A 41 3.10 1.44 -16.96
C SER A 41 3.14 0.22 -17.87
N SER A 42 3.36 -0.99 -17.35
CA SER A 42 3.29 -2.22 -18.15
C SER A 42 1.89 -2.47 -18.71
N LEU A 43 0.84 -2.33 -17.89
CA LEU A 43 -0.54 -2.45 -18.35
C LEU A 43 -0.91 -1.37 -19.37
N ALA A 44 -0.62 -0.10 -19.06
CA ALA A 44 -0.89 1.02 -19.96
C ALA A 44 -0.07 0.91 -21.28
N GLY A 45 1.17 0.43 -21.19
CA GLY A 45 2.06 0.19 -22.32
C GLY A 45 1.57 -0.93 -23.23
N ALA A 46 1.00 -2.00 -22.66
CA ALA A 46 0.33 -3.04 -23.45
C ALA A 46 -0.91 -2.51 -24.17
N GLY A 47 -1.74 -1.70 -23.52
CA GLY A 47 -2.87 -1.03 -24.17
C GLY A 47 -2.43 -0.08 -25.30
N ALA A 48 -1.35 0.67 -25.09
CA ALA A 48 -0.76 1.52 -26.12
C ALA A 48 -0.22 0.69 -27.29
N HIS A 49 0.43 -0.45 -27.02
CA HIS A 49 0.95 -1.36 -28.02
C HIS A 49 -0.18 -1.98 -28.86
N ALA A 50 -1.23 -2.50 -28.21
CA ALA A 50 -2.39 -3.11 -28.87
C ALA A 50 -3.17 -2.11 -29.74
N THR A 51 -3.10 -0.81 -29.43
CA THR A 51 -3.80 0.24 -30.17
C THR A 51 -2.91 1.02 -31.14
N GLY A 52 -1.71 0.51 -31.45
CA GLY A 52 -0.81 1.09 -32.45
C GLY A 52 -0.10 2.39 -32.01
N ARG A 53 -0.16 2.76 -30.72
CA ARG A 53 0.47 3.98 -30.17
C ARG A 53 1.94 3.73 -29.81
N ARG A 54 2.77 3.50 -30.83
CA ARG A 54 4.18 3.05 -30.69
C ARG A 54 5.02 3.92 -29.75
N GLN A 55 4.97 5.24 -29.89
CA GLN A 55 5.76 6.13 -29.03
C GLN A 55 5.35 6.05 -27.55
N THR A 56 4.04 6.00 -27.27
CA THR A 56 3.52 5.82 -25.91
C THR A 56 3.89 4.45 -25.34
N ALA A 57 3.76 3.39 -26.15
CA ALA A 57 4.15 2.04 -25.76
C ALA A 57 5.64 1.96 -25.40
N ARG A 58 6.51 2.54 -26.24
CA ARG A 58 7.96 2.61 -26.00
C ARG A 58 8.30 3.30 -24.69
N VAL A 59 7.72 4.47 -24.43
CA VAL A 59 7.97 5.22 -23.19
C VAL A 59 7.52 4.43 -21.97
N LEU A 60 6.30 3.88 -22.00
CA LEU A 60 5.74 3.18 -20.84
C LEU A 60 6.49 1.87 -20.56
N LYS A 61 6.89 1.11 -21.58
CA LYS A 61 7.68 -0.11 -21.41
C LYS A 61 9.09 0.20 -20.88
N SER A 62 9.77 1.19 -21.45
CA SER A 62 11.10 1.62 -20.98
C SER A 62 11.03 2.20 -19.56
N GLY A 63 10.02 3.02 -19.28
CA GLY A 63 9.79 3.57 -17.95
C GLY A 63 9.41 2.50 -16.93
N ALA A 64 8.66 1.47 -17.32
CA ALA A 64 8.38 0.33 -16.46
C ALA A 64 9.67 -0.44 -16.10
N ALA A 65 10.54 -0.67 -17.09
CA ALA A 65 11.84 -1.31 -16.88
C ALA A 65 12.77 -0.46 -15.98
N GLY A 66 12.82 0.85 -16.19
CA GLY A 66 13.57 1.77 -15.33
C GLY A 66 13.02 1.81 -13.90
N ALA A 67 11.70 1.92 -13.75
CA ALA A 67 11.05 1.99 -12.45
C ALA A 67 11.20 0.68 -11.67
N ILE A 68 11.02 -0.49 -12.29
CA ILE A 68 11.22 -1.77 -11.59
C ILE A 68 12.69 -1.98 -11.20
N SER A 69 13.64 -1.52 -12.01
CA SER A 69 15.08 -1.57 -11.66
C SER A 69 15.37 -0.76 -10.40
N LEU A 70 14.92 0.49 -10.36
CA LEU A 70 15.12 1.37 -9.21
C LEU A 70 14.35 0.87 -7.98
N SER A 71 13.15 0.32 -8.17
CA SER A 71 12.35 -0.31 -7.10
C SER A 71 13.11 -1.49 -6.48
N LEU A 72 13.65 -2.39 -7.29
CA LEU A 72 14.46 -3.53 -6.82
C LEU A 72 15.76 -3.07 -6.14
N ALA A 73 16.44 -2.06 -6.67
CA ALA A 73 17.64 -1.51 -6.06
C ALA A 73 17.34 -0.94 -4.67
N ALA A 74 16.26 -0.18 -4.51
CA ALA A 74 15.82 0.35 -3.23
C ALA A 74 15.46 -0.77 -2.23
N LEU A 75 14.77 -1.82 -2.68
CA LEU A 75 14.45 -2.99 -1.85
C LEU A 75 15.71 -3.73 -1.39
N VAL A 76 16.66 -3.98 -2.29
CA VAL A 76 17.92 -4.67 -1.97
C VAL A 76 18.78 -3.85 -1.02
N HIS A 77 18.79 -2.53 -1.19
CA HIS A 77 19.47 -1.61 -0.27
C HIS A 77 18.86 -1.67 1.14
N ASP A 78 17.53 -1.59 1.26
CA ASP A 78 16.84 -1.70 2.57
C ASP A 78 17.06 -3.06 3.24
N LEU A 79 17.14 -4.14 2.46
CA LEU A 79 17.48 -5.47 2.96
C LEU A 79 18.90 -5.54 3.56
N GLY A 80 19.81 -4.63 3.20
CA GLY A 80 21.19 -4.53 3.68
C GLY A 80 22.15 -5.65 3.23
N ARG A 81 21.63 -6.81 2.81
CA ARG A 81 22.39 -7.93 2.23
C ARG A 81 21.67 -8.51 1.02
N PRO A 82 22.22 -8.41 -0.21
CA PRO A 82 21.55 -8.86 -1.44
C PRO A 82 21.11 -10.32 -1.44
N ALA A 83 21.89 -11.20 -0.79
CA ALA A 83 21.56 -12.63 -0.68
C ALA A 83 20.23 -12.88 0.05
N ARG A 84 19.72 -11.94 0.85
CA ARG A 84 18.41 -12.08 1.52
C ARG A 84 17.27 -12.17 0.52
N PHE A 85 17.32 -11.43 -0.58
CA PHE A 85 16.31 -11.53 -1.63
C PHE A 85 16.25 -12.94 -2.22
N LEU A 86 17.42 -13.53 -2.55
CA LEU A 86 17.49 -14.89 -3.07
C LEU A 86 17.01 -15.94 -2.07
N ASN A 87 17.24 -15.71 -0.76
CA ASN A 87 16.74 -16.60 0.28
C ASN A 87 15.21 -16.60 0.35
N MET A 88 14.55 -15.50 -0.02
CA MET A 88 13.08 -15.41 -0.05
C MET A 88 12.47 -16.25 -1.17
N LEU A 89 13.22 -16.52 -2.25
CA LEU A 89 12.79 -17.35 -3.38
C LEU A 89 12.96 -18.86 -3.14
N ARG A 90 13.34 -19.28 -1.93
CA ARG A 90 13.50 -20.71 -1.60
C ARG A 90 12.21 -21.39 -1.20
N VAL A 91 11.21 -20.63 -0.73
CA VAL A 91 9.95 -21.15 -0.19
C VAL A 91 8.80 -20.37 -0.82
N VAL A 92 7.68 -21.06 -1.09
CA VAL A 92 6.41 -20.42 -1.44
C VAL A 92 5.56 -20.36 -0.17
N LYS A 93 5.33 -19.15 0.35
CA LYS A 93 4.53 -18.89 1.55
C LYS A 93 3.38 -17.93 1.21
N PRO A 94 2.20 -18.46 0.81
CA PRO A 94 1.07 -17.63 0.38
C PRO A 94 0.54 -16.68 1.45
N THR A 95 0.76 -16.99 2.74
CA THR A 95 0.33 -16.15 3.86
C THR A 95 1.25 -14.97 4.14
N SER A 96 2.36 -14.82 3.41
CA SER A 96 3.29 -13.71 3.58
C SER A 96 3.31 -12.83 2.32
N PRO A 97 2.73 -11.62 2.38
CA PRO A 97 2.78 -10.67 1.26
C PRO A 97 4.20 -10.37 0.79
N MET A 98 5.17 -10.38 1.70
CA MET A 98 6.58 -10.19 1.40
C MET A 98 7.15 -11.33 0.54
N ASN A 99 6.83 -12.59 0.83
CA ASN A 99 7.27 -13.74 0.03
C ASN A 99 6.59 -13.77 -1.35
N LEU A 100 5.27 -13.58 -1.39
CA LEU A 100 4.53 -13.47 -2.65
C LEU A 100 5.05 -12.32 -3.50
N GLY A 101 5.39 -11.19 -2.87
CA GLY A 101 6.01 -10.04 -3.51
C GLY A 101 7.33 -10.38 -4.19
N SER A 102 8.23 -11.10 -3.52
CA SER A 102 9.50 -11.55 -4.13
C SER A 102 9.28 -12.45 -5.35
N TRP A 103 8.37 -13.42 -5.26
CA TRP A 103 8.03 -14.29 -6.40
C TRP A 103 7.40 -13.52 -7.55
N LEU A 104 6.51 -12.58 -7.24
CA LEU A 104 5.88 -11.71 -8.21
C LEU A 104 6.91 -10.83 -8.93
N LEU A 105 7.83 -10.21 -8.20
CA LEU A 105 8.92 -9.41 -8.76
C LEU A 105 9.86 -10.25 -9.63
N ALA A 106 10.18 -11.47 -9.19
CA ALA A 106 11.04 -12.40 -9.92
C ALA A 106 10.42 -12.81 -11.27
N GLY A 107 9.09 -12.98 -11.34
CA GLY A 107 8.38 -13.23 -12.60
C GLY A 107 8.21 -11.97 -13.45
N TYR A 108 7.85 -10.85 -12.83
CA TYR A 108 7.49 -9.61 -13.52
C TYR A 108 8.68 -8.87 -14.13
N ALA A 109 9.79 -8.75 -13.40
CA ALA A 109 10.92 -7.93 -13.84
C ALA A 109 11.53 -8.43 -15.17
N PRO A 110 11.86 -9.74 -15.34
CA PRO A 110 12.39 -10.24 -16.61
C PRO A 110 11.45 -10.01 -17.79
N LEU A 111 10.14 -10.18 -17.60
CA LEU A 111 9.14 -9.92 -18.65
C LEU A 111 9.11 -8.45 -19.06
N THR A 112 9.22 -7.55 -18.07
CA THR A 112 9.27 -6.10 -18.32
C THR A 112 10.53 -5.71 -19.09
N PHE A 113 11.69 -6.27 -18.74
CA PHE A 113 12.94 -6.06 -19.48
C PHE A 113 12.87 -6.63 -20.90
N ALA A 114 12.34 -7.84 -21.07
CA ALA A 114 12.20 -8.45 -22.39
C ALA A 114 11.25 -7.64 -23.29
N ALA A 115 10.14 -7.14 -22.74
CA ALA A 115 9.20 -6.27 -23.44
C ALA A 115 9.86 -4.94 -23.86
N ALA A 116 10.61 -4.30 -22.95
CA ALA A 116 11.33 -3.06 -23.24
C ALA A 116 12.47 -3.28 -24.27
N ALA A 117 13.27 -4.34 -24.12
CA ALA A 117 14.37 -4.65 -25.03
C ALA A 117 13.88 -4.97 -26.45
N SER A 118 12.78 -5.72 -26.58
CA SER A 118 12.17 -5.99 -27.89
C SER A 118 11.62 -4.71 -28.53
N GLU A 119 10.96 -3.84 -27.77
CA GLU A 119 10.44 -2.55 -28.26
C GLU A 119 11.57 -1.59 -28.68
N LEU A 120 12.71 -1.58 -27.98
CA LEU A 120 13.84 -0.73 -28.29
C LEU A 120 14.68 -1.24 -29.46
N SER A 121 14.87 -2.56 -29.56
CA SER A 121 15.68 -3.18 -30.63
C SER A 121 14.90 -3.44 -31.91
N GLY A 122 13.56 -3.48 -31.85
CA GLY A 122 12.71 -3.91 -32.96
C GLY A 122 12.82 -5.39 -33.31
N ARG A 123 13.52 -6.19 -32.48
CA ARG A 123 13.76 -7.63 -32.72
C ARG A 123 12.80 -8.48 -31.90
N LEU A 124 12.61 -9.73 -32.35
CA LEU A 124 11.81 -10.76 -31.65
C LEU A 124 10.38 -10.29 -31.31
N ALA A 125 9.72 -9.59 -32.24
CA ALA A 125 8.44 -8.92 -32.01
C ALA A 125 7.35 -9.81 -31.37
N ARG A 126 7.27 -11.09 -31.76
CA ARG A 126 6.31 -12.05 -31.16
C ARG A 126 6.62 -12.32 -29.68
N ALA A 127 7.89 -12.57 -29.35
CA ALA A 127 8.31 -12.79 -27.97
C ALA A 127 8.16 -11.51 -27.14
N GLY A 128 8.47 -10.33 -27.70
CA GLY A 128 8.25 -9.04 -27.06
C GLY A 128 6.78 -8.73 -26.80
N ALA A 129 5.88 -9.10 -27.72
CA ALA A 129 4.43 -8.97 -27.53
C ALA A 129 3.93 -9.91 -26.44
N ALA A 130 4.38 -11.17 -26.41
CA ALA A 130 4.06 -12.10 -25.34
C ALA A 130 4.57 -11.60 -23.98
N ALA A 131 5.82 -11.12 -23.91
CA ALA A 131 6.38 -10.52 -22.70
C ALA A 131 5.59 -9.29 -22.24
N THR A 132 5.16 -8.45 -23.19
CA THR A 132 4.30 -7.28 -22.92
C THR A 132 2.96 -7.71 -22.33
N ALA A 133 2.31 -8.73 -22.89
CA ALA A 133 1.04 -9.25 -22.39
C ALA A 133 1.19 -9.85 -20.98
N SER A 134 2.22 -10.68 -20.77
CA SER A 134 2.48 -11.28 -19.46
C SER A 134 2.83 -10.22 -18.39
N ALA A 135 3.64 -9.22 -18.73
CA ALA A 135 3.92 -8.10 -17.83
C ALA A 135 2.66 -7.27 -17.52
N ALA A 136 1.75 -7.12 -18.48
CA ALA A 136 0.48 -6.43 -18.26
C ALA A 136 -0.48 -7.21 -17.36
N VAL A 137 -0.45 -8.54 -17.39
CA VAL A 137 -1.22 -9.40 -16.46
C VAL A 137 -0.69 -9.29 -15.04
N LEU A 138 0.64 -9.33 -14.86
CA LEU A 138 1.28 -9.24 -13.55
C LEU A 138 1.33 -7.80 -12.99
N GLY A 139 1.29 -6.80 -13.86
CA GLY A 139 1.42 -5.38 -13.53
C GLY A 139 0.45 -4.90 -12.43
N PRO A 140 -0.87 -5.17 -12.53
CA PRO A 140 -1.83 -4.86 -11.48
C PRO A 140 -1.46 -5.45 -10.12
N ALA A 141 -0.99 -6.70 -10.08
CA ALA A 141 -0.55 -7.31 -8.83
C ALA A 141 0.67 -6.56 -8.26
N VAL A 142 1.65 -6.19 -9.10
CA VAL A 142 2.84 -5.41 -8.68
C VAL A 142 2.44 -4.03 -8.17
N THR A 143 1.41 -3.43 -8.77
CA THR A 143 0.89 -2.14 -8.38
C THR A 143 0.30 -2.14 -6.97
N THR A 144 -0.38 -3.22 -6.56
CA THR A 144 -1.17 -3.26 -5.32
C THR A 144 -0.59 -4.09 -4.20
N TYR A 145 0.25 -5.11 -4.46
CA TYR A 145 0.75 -5.99 -3.39
C TYR A 145 1.55 -5.23 -2.32
N THR A 146 2.19 -4.13 -2.69
CA THR A 146 2.93 -3.30 -1.75
C THR A 146 2.01 -2.61 -0.73
N ALA A 147 0.77 -2.30 -1.09
CA ALA A 147 -0.25 -1.85 -0.14
C ALA A 147 -0.64 -2.98 0.83
N VAL A 148 -0.78 -4.20 0.32
CA VAL A 148 -1.08 -5.39 1.13
C VAL A 148 0.05 -5.64 2.13
N LEU A 149 1.31 -5.53 1.68
CA LEU A 149 2.49 -5.65 2.54
C LEU A 149 2.49 -4.64 3.68
N LEU A 150 2.14 -3.37 3.43
CA LEU A 150 2.00 -2.37 4.49
C LEU A 150 0.85 -2.68 5.44
N ALA A 151 -0.31 -3.06 4.89
CA ALA A 151 -1.52 -3.33 5.65
C ALA A 151 -1.42 -4.59 6.52
N ASP A 152 -0.58 -5.55 6.14
CA ASP A 152 -0.31 -6.78 6.90
C ASP A 152 0.67 -6.57 8.08
N THR A 153 0.89 -5.32 8.49
CA THR A 153 1.70 -4.98 9.66
C THR A 153 0.84 -4.65 10.88
N ALA A 154 1.45 -4.58 12.07
CA ALA A 154 0.78 -4.12 13.28
C ALA A 154 0.66 -2.59 13.38
N VAL A 155 1.19 -1.84 12.40
CA VAL A 155 1.21 -0.37 12.43
C VAL A 155 -0.21 0.18 12.24
N PRO A 156 -0.79 0.92 13.21
CA PRO A 156 -2.23 1.19 13.23
C PRO A 156 -2.77 1.85 11.96
N SER A 157 -2.12 2.91 11.49
CA SER A 157 -2.58 3.65 10.31
C SER A 157 -2.40 2.87 9.00
N TRP A 158 -1.46 1.93 8.92
CA TRP A 158 -1.34 1.05 7.75
C TRP A 158 -2.35 -0.09 7.80
N HIS A 159 -2.44 -0.76 8.96
CA HIS A 159 -3.29 -1.92 9.15
C HIS A 159 -4.77 -1.58 8.96
N GLU A 160 -5.25 -0.50 9.60
CA GLU A 160 -6.67 -0.18 9.55
C GLU A 160 -7.13 0.23 8.14
N GLY A 161 -6.21 0.67 7.28
CA GLY A 161 -6.46 0.99 5.88
C GLY A 161 -6.55 -0.22 4.93
N TYR A 162 -6.41 -1.47 5.41
CA TYR A 162 -6.22 -2.67 4.56
C TYR A 162 -7.24 -2.85 3.43
N ARG A 163 -8.49 -2.42 3.63
CA ARG A 163 -9.56 -2.56 2.62
C ARG A 163 -9.42 -1.60 1.46
N GLU A 164 -9.01 -0.36 1.74
CA GLU A 164 -9.00 0.72 0.76
C GLU A 164 -7.59 1.03 0.21
N LEU A 165 -6.53 0.75 0.98
CA LEU A 165 -5.15 1.09 0.63
C LEU A 165 -4.69 0.51 -0.74
N PRO A 166 -5.05 -0.73 -1.12
CA PRO A 166 -4.75 -1.24 -2.45
C PRO A 166 -5.36 -0.40 -3.59
N PHE A 167 -6.57 0.11 -3.40
CA PHE A 167 -7.25 0.97 -4.37
C PHE A 167 -6.63 2.37 -4.44
N VAL A 168 -6.21 2.92 -3.30
CA VAL A 168 -5.43 4.17 -3.26
C VAL A 168 -4.13 3.99 -4.07
N PHE A 169 -3.41 2.88 -3.86
CA PHE A 169 -2.17 2.60 -4.57
C PHE A 169 -2.39 2.36 -6.06
N ALA A 170 -3.48 1.69 -6.44
CA ALA A 170 -3.87 1.48 -7.84
C ALA A 170 -4.19 2.79 -8.56
N GLY A 171 -5.03 3.65 -7.95
CA GLY A 171 -5.35 4.97 -8.51
C GLY A 171 -4.10 5.83 -8.67
N SER A 172 -3.26 5.85 -7.64
CA SER A 172 -2.00 6.59 -7.61
C SER A 172 -0.95 6.08 -8.61
N ALA A 173 -0.91 4.78 -8.87
CA ALA A 173 -0.05 4.22 -9.90
C ALA A 173 -0.56 4.51 -11.30
N ALA A 174 -1.89 4.47 -11.50
CA ALA A 174 -2.53 4.82 -12.76
C ALA A 174 -2.28 6.30 -13.13
N THR A 175 -2.36 7.22 -12.17
CA THR A 175 -2.00 8.64 -12.38
C THR A 175 -0.52 8.80 -12.73
N ALA A 176 0.38 8.08 -12.05
CA ALA A 176 1.81 8.10 -12.36
C ALA A 176 2.12 7.60 -13.77
N ALA A 177 1.56 6.45 -14.18
CA ALA A 177 1.72 5.90 -15.52
C ALA A 177 1.13 6.83 -16.60
N ALA A 178 -0.05 7.41 -16.33
CA ALA A 178 -0.64 8.42 -17.20
C ALA A 178 0.28 9.65 -17.34
N GLY A 179 0.86 10.11 -16.23
CA GLY A 179 1.78 11.24 -16.22
C GLY A 179 3.05 10.99 -17.02
N LEU A 180 3.64 9.80 -16.88
CA LEU A 180 4.76 9.36 -17.72
C LEU A 180 4.40 9.32 -19.21
N GLY A 181 3.21 8.81 -19.54
CA GLY A 181 2.70 8.83 -20.92
C GLY A 181 2.51 10.25 -21.47
N LEU A 182 1.98 11.17 -20.67
CA LEU A 182 1.79 12.58 -21.05
C LEU A 182 3.11 13.35 -21.19
N LEU A 183 4.14 12.96 -20.46
CA LEU A 183 5.48 13.56 -20.54
C LEU A 183 6.19 13.28 -21.85
N ALA A 184 5.85 12.22 -22.59
CA ALA A 184 6.64 11.81 -23.75
C ALA A 184 5.82 11.53 -25.02
N ALA A 185 4.49 11.37 -24.92
CA ALA A 185 3.64 11.11 -26.07
C ALA A 185 3.11 12.42 -26.72
N PRO A 186 2.96 12.47 -28.06
CA PRO A 186 2.36 13.60 -28.75
C PRO A 186 0.90 13.83 -28.32
N CYS A 187 0.51 15.08 -28.10
CA CYS A 187 -0.81 15.45 -27.57
C CYS A 187 -2.00 14.89 -28.37
N ALA A 188 -1.82 14.71 -29.68
CA ALA A 188 -2.82 14.15 -30.59
C ALA A 188 -3.23 12.72 -30.23
N VAL A 189 -2.30 11.88 -29.78
CA VAL A 189 -2.54 10.46 -29.48
C VAL A 189 -2.67 10.15 -27.99
N SER A 190 -2.41 11.12 -27.11
CA SER A 190 -2.46 10.99 -25.64
C SER A 190 -3.86 10.90 -25.02
N GLY A 191 -4.92 10.76 -25.83
CA GLY A 191 -6.30 10.63 -25.36
C GLY A 191 -6.51 9.58 -24.26
N PRO A 192 -6.03 8.33 -24.43
CA PRO A 192 -6.13 7.31 -23.39
C PRO A 192 -5.39 7.68 -22.10
N MET A 193 -4.23 8.32 -22.18
CA MET A 193 -3.47 8.73 -20.99
C MET A 193 -4.19 9.82 -20.20
N ARG A 194 -4.85 10.78 -20.87
CA ARG A 194 -5.68 11.78 -20.19
C ARG A 194 -6.86 11.14 -19.45
N ARG A 195 -7.53 10.17 -20.07
CA ARG A 195 -8.63 9.42 -19.45
C ARG A 195 -8.14 8.59 -18.25
N LEU A 196 -7.00 7.93 -18.40
CA LEU A 196 -6.36 7.19 -17.32
C LEU A 196 -5.98 8.10 -16.15
N ALA A 197 -5.47 9.31 -16.41
CA ALA A 197 -5.19 10.30 -15.37
C ALA A 197 -6.46 10.68 -14.58
N GLY A 198 -7.56 10.96 -15.28
CA GLY A 198 -8.86 11.26 -14.64
C GLY A 198 -9.39 10.10 -13.81
N ALA A 199 -9.41 8.90 -14.39
CA ALA A 199 -9.90 7.70 -13.71
C ALA A 199 -9.03 7.33 -12.49
N GLY A 200 -7.71 7.39 -12.63
CA GLY A 200 -6.76 7.14 -11.55
C GLY A 200 -6.92 8.14 -10.40
N ALA A 201 -7.04 9.43 -10.71
CA ALA A 201 -7.22 10.48 -9.70
C ALA A 201 -8.57 10.35 -8.98
N ALA A 202 -9.64 9.99 -9.70
CA ALA A 202 -10.94 9.72 -9.09
C ALA A 202 -10.89 8.50 -8.16
N LEU A 203 -10.27 7.40 -8.60
CA LEU A 203 -10.11 6.20 -7.78
C LEU A 203 -9.30 6.50 -6.52
N GLU A 204 -8.16 7.17 -6.66
CA GLU A 204 -7.31 7.58 -5.54
C GLU A 204 -8.09 8.44 -4.54
N ALA A 205 -8.76 9.50 -5.00
CA ALA A 205 -9.49 10.43 -4.14
C ALA A 205 -10.68 9.75 -3.42
N VAL A 206 -11.47 8.94 -4.13
CA VAL A 206 -12.62 8.24 -3.55
C VAL A 206 -12.16 7.19 -2.55
N ALA A 207 -11.17 6.36 -2.90
CA ALA A 207 -10.63 5.34 -2.01
C ALA A 207 -10.01 5.98 -0.76
N LEU A 208 -9.22 7.05 -0.90
CA LEU A 208 -8.59 7.73 0.21
C LEU A 208 -9.61 8.41 1.13
N ARG A 209 -10.66 9.02 0.56
CA ARG A 209 -11.77 9.59 1.35
C ARG A 209 -12.53 8.52 2.12
N ARG A 210 -12.82 7.38 1.48
CA ARG A 210 -13.49 6.24 2.12
C ARG A 210 -12.64 5.65 3.23
N MET A 211 -11.34 5.48 2.98
CA MET A 211 -10.35 4.98 3.94
C MET A 211 -10.34 5.85 5.20
N LYS A 212 -10.12 7.17 5.06
CA LYS A 212 -10.07 8.10 6.20
C LYS A 212 -11.37 8.11 7.01
N ARG A 213 -12.52 8.07 6.35
CA ARG A 213 -13.83 8.02 7.02
C ARG A 213 -14.03 6.74 7.84
N ARG A 214 -13.54 5.60 7.34
CA ARG A 214 -13.67 4.31 8.02
C ARG A 214 -12.70 4.16 9.20
N MET A 215 -11.49 4.71 9.06
CA MET A 215 -10.39 4.51 10.00
C MET A 215 -10.55 5.21 11.35
N GLY A 216 -11.47 6.17 11.50
CA GLY A 216 -11.69 6.88 12.75
C GLY A 216 -10.40 7.55 13.26
N LEU A 217 -10.05 7.32 14.53
CA LEU A 217 -8.88 7.93 15.19
C LEU A 217 -7.56 7.70 14.43
N VAL A 218 -7.35 6.51 13.88
CA VAL A 218 -6.09 6.16 13.19
C VAL A 218 -5.98 6.76 11.78
N ALA A 219 -6.97 7.54 11.35
CA ALA A 219 -6.87 8.41 10.17
C ALA A 219 -6.13 9.73 10.47
N GLU A 220 -6.09 10.19 11.71
CA GLU A 220 -5.51 11.48 12.13
C GLU A 220 -4.05 11.69 11.63
N PRO A 221 -3.16 10.67 11.63
CA PRO A 221 -1.82 10.80 11.08
C PRO A 221 -1.77 11.14 9.57
N TYR A 222 -2.82 10.81 8.80
CA TYR A 222 -2.92 11.18 7.39
C TYR A 222 -3.38 12.63 7.16
N GLU A 223 -3.73 13.36 8.22
CA GLU A 223 -4.28 14.71 8.14
C GLU A 223 -3.38 15.75 8.82
N ARG A 224 -2.62 15.32 9.83
CA ARG A 224 -1.77 16.20 10.65
C ARG A 224 -0.28 16.02 10.34
N GLY A 225 0.53 16.96 10.83
CA GLY A 225 1.98 16.90 10.74
C GLY A 225 2.55 16.89 9.32
N SER A 226 3.75 16.30 9.18
CA SER A 226 4.44 16.15 7.89
C SER A 226 3.68 15.26 6.90
N ALA A 227 3.16 14.13 7.37
CA ALA A 227 2.35 13.21 6.57
C ALA A 227 1.10 13.90 6.00
N GLY A 228 0.36 14.65 6.83
CA GLY A 228 -0.79 15.43 6.38
C GLY A 228 -0.46 16.47 5.30
N ARG A 229 0.70 17.15 5.41
CA ARG A 229 1.16 18.08 4.35
C ARG A 229 1.43 17.33 3.05
N LEU A 230 2.15 16.21 3.10
CA LEU A 230 2.41 15.37 1.92
C LEU A 230 1.10 14.90 1.27
N MET A 231 0.13 14.44 2.07
CA MET A 231 -1.17 13.98 1.59
C MET A 231 -1.97 15.09 0.90
N ARG A 232 -1.99 16.30 1.46
CA ARG A 232 -2.68 17.44 0.84
C ARG A 232 -2.02 17.83 -0.48
N THR A 233 -0.69 17.96 -0.49
CA THR A 233 0.05 18.30 -1.72
C THR A 233 -0.08 17.21 -2.78
N ALA A 234 -0.09 15.94 -2.39
CA ALA A 234 -0.35 14.83 -3.31
C ALA A 234 -1.73 14.93 -3.96
N GLN A 235 -2.78 15.18 -3.16
CA GLN A 235 -4.15 15.33 -3.67
C GLN A 235 -4.31 16.54 -4.59
N THR A 236 -3.71 17.69 -4.24
CA THR A 236 -3.80 18.89 -5.09
C THR A 236 -3.08 18.69 -6.41
N LEU A 237 -1.88 18.09 -6.40
CA LEU A 237 -1.15 17.77 -7.62
C LEU A 237 -1.84 16.68 -8.45
N GLY A 238 -2.40 15.66 -7.81
CA GLY A 238 -3.11 14.57 -8.48
C GLY A 238 -4.39 15.06 -9.18
N LEU A 239 -5.28 15.74 -8.44
CA LEU A 239 -6.53 16.27 -8.98
C LEU A 239 -6.28 17.42 -9.96
N GLY A 240 -5.39 18.36 -9.62
CA GLY A 240 -5.03 19.49 -10.48
C GLY A 240 -4.33 19.02 -11.76
N GLY A 241 -3.40 18.08 -11.64
CA GLY A 241 -2.73 17.44 -12.78
C GLY A 241 -3.73 16.71 -13.69
N ALA A 242 -4.69 15.97 -13.14
CA ALA A 242 -5.71 15.28 -13.91
C ALA A 242 -6.67 16.26 -14.61
N ALA A 243 -7.11 17.30 -13.91
CA ALA A 243 -7.93 18.36 -14.49
C ALA A 243 -7.20 19.08 -15.64
N LEU A 244 -5.91 19.40 -15.45
CA LEU A 244 -5.09 20.02 -16.48
C LEU A 244 -4.89 19.10 -17.69
N ALA A 245 -4.68 17.79 -17.48
CA ALA A 245 -4.62 16.81 -18.55
C ALA A 245 -5.91 16.82 -19.37
N LEU A 246 -7.07 16.74 -18.72
CA LEU A 246 -8.38 16.60 -19.36
C LEU A 246 -8.80 17.87 -20.13
N THR A 247 -8.44 19.05 -19.63
CA THR A 247 -8.90 20.34 -20.18
C THR A 247 -7.92 20.93 -21.21
N ALA A 248 -6.68 21.20 -20.81
CA ALA A 248 -5.68 21.88 -21.63
C ALA A 248 -4.65 20.94 -22.26
N GLY A 249 -4.47 19.74 -21.71
CA GLY A 249 -3.47 18.76 -22.16
C GLY A 249 -3.72 18.19 -23.57
N ARG A 250 -4.89 18.43 -24.17
CA ARG A 250 -5.14 18.14 -25.59
C ARG A 250 -4.53 19.20 -26.51
N ARG A 251 -4.54 20.46 -26.10
CA ARG A 251 -4.22 21.62 -26.95
C ARG A 251 -2.78 22.12 -26.77
N SER A 252 -2.19 21.93 -25.59
CA SER A 252 -0.84 22.43 -25.28
C SER A 252 0.09 21.32 -24.82
N ARG A 253 1.27 21.23 -25.47
CA ARG A 253 2.32 20.29 -25.10
C ARG A 253 2.91 20.59 -23.73
N ALA A 254 3.08 21.88 -23.42
CA ALA A 254 3.52 22.34 -22.10
C ALA A 254 2.51 21.95 -21.02
N ALA A 255 1.20 22.16 -21.26
CA ALA A 255 0.16 21.77 -20.31
C ALA A 255 0.15 20.24 -20.06
N ALA A 256 0.32 19.44 -21.12
CA ALA A 256 0.45 17.98 -20.99
C ALA A 256 1.70 17.59 -20.18
N ALA A 257 2.83 18.26 -20.39
CA ALA A 257 4.06 18.00 -19.65
C ALA A 257 3.92 18.38 -18.16
N VAL A 258 3.41 19.58 -17.85
CA VAL A 258 3.17 20.05 -16.49
C VAL A 258 2.21 19.12 -15.75
N SER A 259 1.12 18.73 -16.40
CA SER A 259 0.20 17.72 -15.88
C SER A 259 0.92 16.40 -15.58
N GLY A 260 1.77 15.93 -16.50
CA GLY A 260 2.52 14.70 -16.32
C GLY A 260 3.48 14.73 -15.14
N VAL A 261 4.23 15.82 -14.96
CA VAL A 261 5.08 16.04 -13.78
C VAL A 261 4.22 16.07 -12.51
N ALA A 262 3.15 16.85 -12.48
CA ALA A 262 2.27 16.96 -11.32
C ALA A 262 1.70 15.60 -10.89
N LEU A 263 1.25 14.77 -11.84
CA LEU A 263 0.71 13.44 -11.56
C LEU A 263 1.78 12.48 -11.00
N LEU A 264 2.99 12.48 -11.58
CA LEU A 264 4.12 11.67 -11.09
C LEU A 264 4.55 12.08 -9.68
N THR A 265 4.72 13.39 -9.45
CA THR A 265 5.08 13.95 -8.15
C THR A 265 3.98 13.71 -7.13
N GLY A 266 2.72 13.93 -7.49
CA GLY A 266 1.58 13.68 -6.60
C GLY A 266 1.51 12.21 -6.16
N SER A 267 1.73 11.27 -7.08
CA SER A 267 1.82 9.84 -6.77
C SER A 267 2.97 9.51 -5.82
N ALA A 268 4.16 10.08 -6.05
CA ALA A 268 5.30 9.90 -5.16
C ALA A 268 5.00 10.42 -3.75
N LEU A 269 4.57 11.69 -3.64
CA LEU A 269 4.21 12.30 -2.37
C LEU A 269 3.12 11.51 -1.63
N LEU A 270 2.22 10.86 -2.36
CA LEU A 270 1.24 9.97 -1.75
C LEU A 270 1.91 8.78 -1.04
N ARG A 271 2.84 8.10 -1.69
CA ARG A 271 3.52 6.95 -1.07
C ARG A 271 4.36 7.38 0.14
N PHE A 272 5.02 8.53 0.06
CA PHE A 272 5.76 9.11 1.20
C PHE A 272 4.83 9.52 2.35
N GLY A 273 3.68 10.12 2.06
CA GLY A 273 2.74 10.50 3.11
C GLY A 273 2.08 9.29 3.77
N VAL A 274 1.78 8.23 3.03
CA VAL A 274 1.33 6.94 3.59
C VAL A 274 2.39 6.36 4.52
N PHE A 275 3.65 6.35 4.09
CA PHE A 275 4.77 5.87 4.90
C PHE A 275 4.89 6.66 6.21
N HIS A 276 4.94 7.99 6.14
CA HIS A 276 5.06 8.83 7.33
C HIS A 276 3.84 8.78 8.25
N ALA A 277 2.62 8.61 7.71
CA ALA A 277 1.42 8.43 8.53
C ALA A 277 1.52 7.17 9.39
N GLY A 278 2.02 6.06 8.83
CA GLY A 278 2.25 4.83 9.58
C GLY A 278 3.31 4.99 10.66
N VAL A 279 4.47 5.58 10.32
CA VAL A 279 5.53 5.84 11.31
C VAL A 279 5.01 6.66 12.48
N ALA A 280 4.30 7.76 12.20
CA ALA A 280 3.70 8.60 13.24
C ALA A 280 2.68 7.83 14.11
N SER A 281 1.89 6.94 13.50
CA SER A 281 0.93 6.10 14.24
C SER A 281 1.59 5.03 15.11
N ALA A 282 2.81 4.58 14.77
CA ALA A 282 3.55 3.61 15.55
C ALA A 282 4.27 4.26 16.75
N GLU A 283 4.66 5.54 16.61
CA GLU A 283 5.38 6.28 17.65
C GLU A 283 4.48 6.84 18.75
N ASP A 284 3.18 7.02 18.49
CA ASP A 284 2.24 7.53 19.50
C ASP A 284 1.32 6.39 20.00
N PRO A 285 1.46 5.96 21.28
CA PRO A 285 0.66 4.86 21.84
C PRO A 285 -0.84 5.14 21.88
N ARG A 286 -1.26 6.40 21.71
CA ARG A 286 -2.67 6.76 21.56
C ARG A 286 -3.33 5.98 20.41
N TYR A 287 -2.62 5.78 19.30
CA TYR A 287 -3.13 5.09 18.12
C TYR A 287 -3.12 3.55 18.24
N THR A 288 -2.40 2.99 19.21
CA THR A 288 -2.43 1.55 19.50
C THR A 288 -3.41 1.21 20.60
N VAL A 289 -3.45 2.00 21.68
CA VAL A 289 -4.20 1.69 22.91
C VAL A 289 -5.68 2.08 22.81
N LEU A 290 -6.00 3.30 22.37
CA LEU A 290 -7.40 3.78 22.38
C LEU A 290 -8.31 2.95 21.46
N PRO A 291 -7.93 2.62 20.20
CA PRO A 291 -8.77 1.77 19.35
C PRO A 291 -8.97 0.35 19.90
N GLN A 292 -8.04 -0.16 20.72
CA GLN A 292 -8.22 -1.44 21.40
C GLN A 292 -9.21 -1.32 22.56
N ARG A 293 -9.10 -0.27 23.38
CA ARG A 293 -10.05 -0.01 24.48
C ARG A 293 -11.48 0.21 23.97
N GLU A 294 -11.65 1.00 22.92
CA GLU A 294 -12.97 1.23 22.29
C GLU A 294 -13.61 -0.09 21.82
N ARG A 295 -12.82 -0.98 21.19
CA ARG A 295 -13.29 -2.32 20.78
C ARG A 295 -13.63 -3.22 21.96
N MET A 296 -12.91 -3.11 23.07
CA MET A 296 -13.20 -3.87 24.29
C MET A 296 -14.47 -3.36 24.97
N ALA A 297 -14.65 -2.04 25.09
CA ALA A 297 -15.86 -1.44 25.66
C ALA A 297 -17.11 -1.83 24.84
N ALA A 298 -17.04 -1.71 23.51
CA ALA A 298 -18.13 -2.11 22.62
C ALA A 298 -18.48 -3.62 22.69
N ARG A 299 -17.53 -4.48 23.10
CA ARG A 299 -17.78 -5.91 23.35
C ARG A 299 -18.32 -6.16 24.76
N GLY A 300 -17.85 -5.41 25.75
CA GLY A 300 -18.24 -5.52 27.15
C GLY A 300 -19.71 -5.18 27.40
N ASP A 301 -20.26 -4.21 26.66
CA ASP A 301 -21.68 -3.84 26.71
C ASP A 301 -22.61 -4.93 26.13
N GLY A 302 -22.07 -5.93 25.42
CA GLY A 302 -22.82 -7.09 24.92
C GLY A 302 -22.81 -8.31 25.86
N THR A 303 -21.89 -8.39 26.81
CA THR A 303 -21.76 -9.53 27.76
C THR A 303 -22.38 -9.28 29.13
N SER A 304 -22.78 -8.05 29.45
CA SER A 304 -23.46 -7.70 30.72
C SER A 304 -24.90 -8.23 30.83
N GLY A 305 -25.44 -8.88 29.79
CA GLY A 305 -26.76 -9.54 29.82
C GLY A 305 -26.76 -11.02 30.23
N ARG A 306 -25.60 -11.64 30.51
CA ARG A 306 -25.53 -13.04 30.96
C ARG A 306 -24.95 -13.12 32.37
N SER A 307 -25.79 -12.86 33.37
CA SER A 307 -25.49 -13.28 34.74
C SER A 307 -25.14 -14.77 34.75
N PRO A 308 -24.06 -15.20 35.42
CA PRO A 308 -23.90 -16.61 35.73
C PRO A 308 -25.07 -16.97 36.64
N ALA A 309 -25.97 -17.83 36.14
CA ALA A 309 -27.03 -18.39 36.95
C ALA A 309 -26.40 -18.95 38.24
N ALA A 310 -26.93 -18.50 39.38
CA ALA A 310 -26.61 -19.04 40.69
C ALA A 310 -26.66 -20.57 40.61
N GLY A 311 -25.53 -21.21 40.88
CA GLY A 311 -25.47 -22.67 41.02
C GLY A 311 -26.42 -23.10 42.14
N PRO A 312 -27.20 -24.18 41.97
CA PRO A 312 -28.17 -24.57 42.97
C PRO A 312 -27.42 -25.04 44.21
N GLY A 313 -27.68 -24.38 45.34
CA GLY A 313 -27.38 -24.93 46.65
C GLY A 313 -28.21 -26.19 46.89
N GLY A 314 -27.62 -27.15 47.59
CA GLY A 314 -28.34 -28.33 48.06
C GLY A 314 -27.46 -29.26 48.90
N ALA A 315 -27.65 -29.15 50.22
CA ALA A 315 -27.52 -30.16 51.29
C ALA A 315 -26.23 -31.03 51.35
N GLY A 316 -25.50 -31.14 52.47
CA GLY A 316 -25.96 -31.24 53.85
C GLY A 316 -25.88 -32.70 54.31
N GLY A 317 -24.91 -33.04 55.17
CA GLY A 317 -25.01 -34.16 56.12
C GLY A 317 -23.89 -35.24 56.08
N PRO A 318 -23.62 -35.92 57.22
CA PRO A 318 -22.25 -36.15 57.71
C PRO A 318 -21.88 -37.62 58.04
N GLY A 319 -20.61 -37.87 58.37
CA GLY A 319 -20.10 -39.12 58.96
C GLY A 319 -18.76 -39.52 58.29
N GLY A 320 -17.65 -39.82 58.97
CA GLY A 320 -17.43 -40.38 60.29
C GLY A 320 -16.58 -41.64 60.12
N GLY A 321 -15.39 -41.71 60.74
CA GLY A 321 -14.70 -42.99 60.99
C GLY A 321 -13.39 -43.27 60.25
N THR A 322 -12.27 -42.93 60.91
CA THR A 322 -11.13 -43.81 61.24
C THR A 322 -10.67 -44.94 60.28
N GLY A 323 -9.37 -44.91 59.93
CA GLY A 323 -8.45 -45.98 60.34
C GLY A 323 -7.80 -46.89 59.28
N ARG A 324 -6.46 -46.93 59.37
CA ARG A 324 -5.48 -48.02 59.08
C ARG A 324 -4.91 -48.21 57.65
N ARG A 325 -3.55 -48.19 57.64
CA ARG A 325 -2.55 -49.13 57.04
C ARG A 325 -2.72 -49.45 55.54
N GLY A 326 -1.73 -49.32 54.66
CA GLY A 326 -0.31 -49.65 54.77
C GLY A 326 0.00 -50.80 53.79
N ALA A 327 1.01 -50.59 52.95
CA ALA A 327 1.71 -51.51 52.04
C ALA A 327 1.05 -51.89 50.69
N ASP A 328 1.92 -51.73 49.67
CA ASP A 328 2.04 -52.38 48.35
C ASP A 328 0.93 -52.24 47.29
#